data_AF-A0A2M6ZSF5-F1
#
_entry.id   AF-A0A2M6ZSF5-F1
#
_cell.length_a   1.000
_cell.length_b   1.000
_cell.length_c   1.000
_cell.angle_alpha   90.00
_cell.angle_beta   90.00
_cell.angle_gamma   90.00
#
_symmetry.space_group_name_H-M   'P 1'
#
loop_
_entity.id
_entity.type
_entity.pdbx_description
1 polymer ?
#
loop_
_entity_poly.entity_id
_entity_poly.type
_entity_poly.pdbx_seq_one_letter_code
_entity_poly.pdbx_strand_id
1 'polypeptide(L)'
;ENDADKQSAHATLYECLTTVAKLLAPITPFIAEEMYQNLVCSCYPDAPQSVHLVDFPSADQAKIDERLSADTQLVMKVTSLGRSARSKSGIKVRQPLDRAVIKVRAKAEGEGLERLGHQILDELNIKRMIVTTDESELVDFEIKPDLTLLGPKYGRNLAEITDALAGLDPQEVASNVKSGKEVQVSSYGLLPDEILILTNAKTGYAVAEESGYLVGVTTEISKELAEEGLVRELVHRLQTMRRSAGFDIADYIETYYQGGTTIQQVMTEFVSYIKQETLSKELIEGDPPDGFYVEKHKVDGNEVTLAVKR
;
A
#
# COMPACT_ATOMS: atom_id res chain seq x y z
N GLU A 1 -10.77 -16.02 -1.60
CA GLU A 1 -11.35 -15.89 -0.25
C GLU A 1 -12.24 -17.07 0.05
N ASN A 2 -12.14 -17.63 1.26
CA ASN A 2 -13.03 -18.68 1.75
C ASN A 2 -14.33 -18.02 2.26
N ASP A 3 -15.46 -18.73 2.21
CA ASP A 3 -16.77 -18.18 2.62
C ASP A 3 -16.78 -17.73 4.10
N ALA A 4 -15.97 -18.37 4.95
CA ALA A 4 -15.83 -18.02 6.36
C ALA A 4 -15.12 -16.67 6.59
N ASP A 5 -14.14 -16.31 5.77
CA ASP A 5 -13.42 -15.03 5.89
C ASP A 5 -14.36 -13.86 5.60
N LYS A 6 -15.16 -14.00 4.52
CA LYS A 6 -16.18 -13.01 4.15
C LYS A 6 -17.23 -12.82 5.24
N GLN A 7 -17.72 -13.92 5.81
CA GLN A 7 -18.68 -13.86 6.91
C GLN A 7 -18.09 -13.16 8.15
N SER A 8 -16.83 -13.46 8.49
CA SER A 8 -16.14 -12.85 9.62
C SER A 8 -15.95 -11.33 9.41
N ALA A 9 -15.58 -10.92 8.19
CA ALA A 9 -15.45 -9.51 7.83
C ALA A 9 -16.79 -8.78 7.91
N HIS A 10 -17.86 -9.35 7.35
CA HIS A 10 -19.20 -8.75 7.42
C HIS A 10 -19.72 -8.66 8.85
N ALA A 11 -19.53 -9.70 9.67
CA ALA A 11 -19.95 -9.70 11.07
C ALA A 11 -19.20 -8.62 11.87
N THR A 12 -17.89 -8.50 11.68
CA THR A 12 -17.06 -7.47 12.34
C THR A 12 -17.49 -6.07 11.91
N LEU A 13 -17.67 -5.85 10.60
CA LEU A 13 -18.12 -4.55 10.08
C LEU A 13 -19.51 -4.17 10.59
N TYR A 14 -20.43 -5.13 10.65
CA TYR A 14 -21.76 -4.93 11.23
C TYR A 14 -21.67 -4.55 12.71
N GLU A 15 -20.90 -5.27 13.52
CA GLU A 15 -20.71 -4.96 14.95
C GLU A 15 -20.11 -3.55 15.13
N CYS A 16 -19.09 -3.20 14.34
CA CYS A 16 -18.47 -1.87 14.39
C CYS A 16 -19.46 -0.76 14.00
N LEU A 17 -20.14 -0.88 12.85
CA LEU A 17 -21.04 0.17 12.36
C LEU A 17 -22.26 0.34 13.27
N THR A 18 -22.83 -0.75 13.77
CA THR A 18 -23.96 -0.68 14.71
C THR A 18 -23.54 -0.07 16.05
N THR A 19 -22.34 -0.37 16.55
CA THR A 19 -21.80 0.25 17.76
C THR A 19 -21.52 1.75 17.55
N VAL A 20 -20.93 2.13 16.42
CA VAL A 20 -20.70 3.52 16.04
C VAL A 20 -22.03 4.30 15.95
N ALA A 21 -23.08 3.72 15.36
CA ALA A 21 -24.39 4.36 15.31
C ALA A 21 -24.91 4.67 16.73
N LYS A 22 -24.77 3.73 17.68
CA LYS A 22 -25.16 3.97 19.08
C LYS A 22 -24.32 5.06 19.76
N LEU A 23 -23.00 5.06 19.54
CA LEU A 23 -22.09 6.08 20.08
C LEU A 23 -22.41 7.48 19.54
N LEU A 24 -22.81 7.57 18.27
CA LEU A 24 -23.14 8.82 17.59
C LEU A 24 -24.55 9.33 17.91
N ALA A 25 -25.47 8.48 18.36
CA ALA A 25 -26.87 8.82 18.59
C ALA A 25 -27.08 10.12 19.41
N PRO A 26 -26.32 10.40 20.49
CA PRO A 26 -26.47 11.65 21.25
C PRO A 26 -25.98 12.91 20.52
N ILE A 27 -25.16 12.77 19.49
CA ILE A 27 -24.45 13.89 18.82
C ILE A 27 -25.04 14.17 17.43
N THR A 28 -25.26 13.12 16.64
CA THR A 28 -25.79 13.19 15.27
C THR A 28 -27.00 12.26 15.11
N PRO A 29 -28.13 12.58 15.76
CA PRO A 29 -29.25 11.65 15.93
C PRO A 29 -29.82 11.14 14.61
N PHE A 30 -30.03 12.02 13.62
CA PHE A 30 -30.61 11.61 12.33
C PHE A 30 -29.70 10.68 11.52
N ILE A 31 -28.38 10.90 11.56
CA ILE A 31 -27.41 10.03 10.86
C ILE A 31 -27.34 8.67 11.56
N ALA A 32 -27.25 8.67 12.90
CA ALA A 32 -27.24 7.46 13.69
C ALA A 32 -28.52 6.62 13.51
N GLU A 33 -29.68 7.29 13.48
CA GLU A 33 -30.97 6.66 13.24
C GLU A 33 -31.02 6.03 11.85
N GLU A 34 -30.64 6.76 10.80
CA GLU A 34 -30.63 6.24 9.43
C GLU A 34 -29.69 5.03 9.29
N MET A 35 -28.51 5.07 9.91
CA MET A 35 -27.60 3.92 9.94
C MET A 35 -28.22 2.72 10.65
N TYR A 36 -28.85 2.94 11.81
CA TYR A 36 -29.46 1.87 12.61
C TYR A 36 -30.66 1.24 11.90
N GLN A 37 -31.54 2.04 11.28
CA GLN A 37 -32.66 1.55 10.50
C GLN A 37 -32.19 0.64 9.35
N ASN A 38 -31.19 1.10 8.60
CA ASN A 38 -30.67 0.38 7.43
C ASN A 38 -29.91 -0.89 7.80
N LEU A 39 -29.20 -0.92 8.94
CA LEU A 39 -28.38 -2.07 9.35
C LEU A 39 -29.14 -3.06 10.23
N VAL A 40 -29.89 -2.57 11.22
CA VAL A 40 -30.52 -3.40 12.26
C VAL A 40 -31.98 -3.68 11.92
N CYS A 41 -32.81 -2.65 11.80
CA CYS A 41 -34.27 -2.84 11.62
C CYS A 41 -34.61 -3.55 10.29
N SER A 42 -33.83 -3.33 9.24
CA SER A 42 -33.99 -3.99 7.94
C SER A 42 -33.79 -5.51 7.99
N CYS A 43 -32.98 -5.99 8.94
CA CYS A 43 -32.58 -7.39 9.07
C CYS A 43 -33.26 -8.10 10.24
N TYR A 44 -33.64 -7.35 11.28
CA TYR A 44 -34.17 -7.87 12.53
C TYR A 44 -35.48 -7.14 12.90
N PRO A 45 -36.65 -7.66 12.46
CA PRO A 45 -37.94 -7.02 12.69
C PRO A 45 -38.31 -6.80 14.16
N ASP A 46 -37.78 -7.63 15.06
CA ASP A 46 -38.03 -7.58 16.50
C ASP A 46 -37.04 -6.68 17.28
N ALA A 47 -36.07 -6.06 16.59
CA ALA A 47 -35.15 -5.13 17.23
C ALA A 47 -35.87 -3.84 17.67
N PRO A 48 -35.35 -3.10 18.67
CA PRO A 48 -35.89 -1.79 19.05
C PRO A 48 -36.01 -0.87 17.84
N GLN A 49 -37.12 -0.15 17.74
CA GLN A 49 -37.48 0.57 16.51
C GLN A 49 -36.61 1.81 16.22
N SER A 50 -35.67 2.17 17.09
CA SER A 50 -34.81 3.35 16.93
C SER A 50 -33.52 3.16 17.72
N VAL A 51 -32.44 3.78 17.24
CA VAL A 51 -31.15 3.81 17.95
C VAL A 51 -31.26 4.55 19.30
N HIS A 52 -32.28 5.38 19.48
CA HIS A 52 -32.53 6.09 20.73
C HIS A 52 -33.26 5.27 21.78
N LEU A 53 -33.69 4.05 21.41
CA LEU A 53 -34.37 3.09 22.30
C LEU A 53 -33.45 1.94 22.72
N VAL A 54 -32.15 1.99 22.36
CA VAL A 54 -31.16 1.01 22.78
C VAL A 54 -30.24 1.58 23.85
N ASP A 55 -29.69 0.68 24.68
CA ASP A 55 -28.68 1.05 25.67
C ASP A 55 -27.41 1.58 25.02
N PHE A 56 -26.76 2.51 25.73
CA PHE A 56 -25.45 3.01 25.35
C PHE A 56 -24.42 1.86 25.41
N PRO A 57 -23.53 1.70 24.42
CA PRO A 57 -22.65 0.55 24.36
C PRO A 57 -21.62 0.56 25.50
N SER A 58 -21.39 -0.61 26.08
CA SER A 58 -20.36 -0.85 27.09
C SER A 58 -19.18 -1.63 26.51
N ALA A 59 -17.96 -1.25 26.86
CA ALA A 59 -16.75 -1.93 26.38
C ALA A 59 -16.62 -3.34 26.97
N ASP A 60 -16.42 -4.34 26.11
CA ASP A 60 -16.04 -5.69 26.51
C ASP A 60 -14.51 -5.80 26.61
N GLN A 61 -14.01 -5.82 27.84
CA GLN A 61 -12.57 -5.87 28.13
C GLN A 61 -11.91 -7.14 27.60
N ALA A 62 -12.66 -8.24 27.43
CA ALA A 62 -12.11 -9.49 26.90
C ALA A 62 -11.80 -9.42 25.40
N LYS A 63 -12.40 -8.48 24.67
CA LYS A 63 -12.15 -8.25 23.24
C LYS A 63 -11.02 -7.24 22.98
N ILE A 64 -10.47 -6.61 24.01
CA ILE A 64 -9.41 -5.60 23.85
C ILE A 64 -8.06 -6.31 23.73
N ASP A 65 -7.50 -6.30 22.53
CA ASP A 65 -6.15 -6.78 22.24
C ASP A 65 -5.23 -5.60 21.84
N GLU A 66 -4.47 -5.13 22.82
CA GLU A 66 -3.50 -4.03 22.65
C GLU A 66 -2.37 -4.40 21.69
N ARG A 67 -1.96 -5.68 21.66
CA ARG A 67 -0.90 -6.13 20.76
C ARG A 67 -1.39 -6.11 19.31
N LEU A 68 -2.58 -6.64 19.06
CA LEU A 68 -3.19 -6.59 17.73
C LEU A 68 -3.40 -5.14 17.26
N SER A 69 -3.81 -4.26 18.16
CA SER A 69 -3.99 -2.83 17.88
C SER A 69 -2.66 -2.18 17.47
N ALA A 70 -1.59 -2.44 18.21
CA ALA A 70 -0.24 -1.95 17.87
C ALA A 70 0.27 -2.54 16.54
N ASP A 71 0.11 -3.83 16.31
CA ASP A 71 0.49 -4.50 15.07
C ASP A 71 -0.26 -3.90 13.86
N THR A 72 -1.56 -3.64 14.00
CA THR A 72 -2.39 -3.05 12.93
C THR A 72 -1.99 -1.60 12.64
N GLN A 73 -1.72 -0.79 13.66
CA GLN A 73 -1.20 0.57 13.46
C GLN A 73 0.14 0.56 12.72
N LEU A 74 1.01 -0.40 13.04
CA LEU A 74 2.30 -0.55 12.38
C LEU A 74 2.12 -0.96 10.91
N VAL A 75 1.23 -1.91 10.61
CA VAL A 75 0.86 -2.30 9.24
C VAL A 75 0.36 -1.10 8.45
N MET A 76 -0.57 -0.31 9.00
CA MET A 76 -1.10 0.88 8.33
C MET A 76 0.00 1.89 7.99
N LYS A 77 0.95 2.10 8.92
CA LYS A 77 2.09 3.00 8.71
C LYS A 77 3.02 2.51 7.61
N VAL A 78 3.41 1.24 7.65
CA VAL A 78 4.28 0.62 6.65
C VAL A 78 3.63 0.63 5.27
N THR A 79 2.33 0.33 5.20
CA THR A 79 1.56 0.39 3.95
C THR A 79 1.48 1.82 3.40
N SER A 80 1.26 2.82 4.26
CA SER A 80 1.29 4.23 3.85
C SER A 80 2.65 4.62 3.25
N LEU A 81 3.74 4.22 3.91
CA LEU A 81 5.10 4.44 3.42
C LEU A 81 5.37 3.73 2.09
N GLY A 82 4.97 2.46 1.96
CA GLY A 82 5.11 1.72 0.70
C GLY A 82 4.32 2.39 -0.44
N ARG A 83 3.09 2.85 -0.19
CA ARG A 83 2.29 3.61 -1.18
C ARG A 83 2.98 4.94 -1.55
N SER A 84 3.55 5.64 -0.57
CA SER A 84 4.32 6.86 -0.81
C SER A 84 5.56 6.61 -1.67
N ALA A 85 6.32 5.55 -1.36
CA ALA A 85 7.48 5.13 -2.14
C ALA A 85 7.11 4.80 -3.60
N ARG A 86 6.02 4.06 -3.82
CA ARG A 86 5.46 3.78 -5.16
C ARG A 86 5.05 5.05 -5.90
N SER A 87 4.40 5.98 -5.20
CA SER A 87 3.96 7.24 -5.81
C SER A 87 5.13 8.09 -6.28
N LYS A 88 6.24 8.13 -5.52
CA LYS A 88 7.46 8.86 -5.90
C LYS A 88 8.11 8.31 -7.18
N SER A 89 8.01 7.01 -7.43
CA SER A 89 8.51 6.37 -8.66
C SER A 89 7.48 6.32 -9.80
N GLY A 90 6.27 6.85 -9.60
CA GLY A 90 5.22 6.85 -10.62
C GLY A 90 4.58 5.46 -10.86
N ILE A 91 4.82 4.49 -9.98
CA ILE A 91 4.29 3.13 -10.13
C ILE A 91 2.88 3.05 -9.54
N LYS A 92 1.88 2.78 -10.38
CA LYS A 92 0.48 2.61 -9.98
C LYS A 92 0.32 1.42 -9.03
N VAL A 93 -0.55 1.49 -8.02
CA VAL A 93 -0.79 0.39 -7.06
C VAL A 93 -1.21 -0.93 -7.75
N ARG A 94 -1.95 -0.87 -8.86
CA ARG A 94 -2.40 -2.07 -9.61
C ARG A 94 -1.26 -2.85 -10.30
N GLN A 95 -0.09 -2.23 -10.49
CA GLN A 95 1.10 -2.92 -10.99
C GLN A 95 1.70 -3.77 -9.86
N PRO A 96 1.65 -5.11 -9.91
CA PRO A 96 2.34 -5.91 -8.90
C PRO A 96 3.85 -5.66 -8.95
N LEU A 97 4.49 -5.68 -7.79
CA LEU A 97 5.95 -5.60 -7.65
C LEU A 97 6.50 -6.89 -7.06
N ASP A 98 7.77 -7.18 -7.32
CA ASP A 98 8.44 -8.36 -6.78
C ASP A 98 8.45 -8.30 -5.25
N ARG A 99 9.02 -7.23 -4.67
CA ARG A 99 9.17 -7.15 -3.23
C ARG A 99 9.14 -5.75 -2.65
N ALA A 100 8.88 -5.69 -1.35
CA ALA A 100 9.24 -4.56 -0.51
C ALA A 100 10.22 -5.01 0.58
N VAL A 101 11.17 -4.14 0.91
CA VAL A 101 12.00 -4.26 2.11
C VAL A 101 11.52 -3.23 3.10
N ILE A 102 11.30 -3.66 4.33
CA ILE A 102 10.72 -2.85 5.41
C ILE A 102 11.72 -2.84 6.55
N LYS A 103 12.32 -1.69 6.78
CA LYS A 103 13.17 -1.47 7.94
C LYS A 103 12.33 -1.02 9.14
N VAL A 104 12.41 -1.80 10.21
CA VAL A 104 11.77 -1.53 11.51
C VAL A 104 12.79 -1.02 12.53
N ARG A 105 12.32 -0.50 13.67
CA ARG A 105 13.20 0.02 14.72
C ARG A 105 13.75 -1.08 15.61
N ALA A 106 12.92 -2.10 15.87
CA ALA A 106 13.25 -3.22 16.72
C ALA A 106 12.76 -4.54 16.13
N LYS A 107 13.49 -5.63 16.40
CA LYS A 107 13.16 -6.96 15.89
C LYS A 107 11.73 -7.41 16.25
N ALA A 108 11.25 -7.05 17.45
CA ALA A 108 9.90 -7.37 17.92
C ALA A 108 8.79 -6.76 17.04
N GLU A 109 9.01 -5.58 16.45
CA GLU A 109 8.08 -4.97 15.50
C GLU A 109 7.99 -5.78 14.21
N GLY A 110 9.11 -6.38 13.79
CA GLY A 110 9.15 -7.22 12.60
C GLY A 110 8.29 -8.48 12.73
N GLU A 111 8.29 -9.12 13.90
CA GLU A 111 7.40 -10.25 14.18
C GLU A 111 5.91 -9.84 14.09
N GLY A 112 5.58 -8.58 14.44
CA GLY A 112 4.24 -8.01 14.28
C GLY A 112 3.82 -7.86 12.83
N LEU A 113 4.72 -7.33 12.01
CA LEU A 113 4.51 -7.22 10.56
C LEU A 113 4.33 -8.58 9.90
N GLU A 114 5.12 -9.58 10.30
CA GLU A 114 5.00 -10.93 9.74
C GLU A 114 3.65 -11.58 10.05
N ARG A 115 3.11 -11.40 11.27
CA ARG A 115 1.77 -11.92 11.63
C ARG A 115 0.66 -11.39 10.72
N LEU A 116 0.73 -10.10 10.39
CA LEU A 116 -0.25 -9.41 9.53
C LEU A 116 0.27 -9.23 8.10
N GLY A 117 1.28 -10.02 7.71
CA GLY A 117 2.05 -9.79 6.50
C GLY A 117 1.22 -9.80 5.22
N HIS A 118 0.23 -10.69 5.15
CA HIS A 118 -0.68 -10.80 4.01
C HIS A 118 -1.39 -9.48 3.70
N GLN A 119 -1.80 -8.72 4.73
CA GLN A 119 -2.44 -7.41 4.56
C GLN A 119 -1.49 -6.43 3.88
N ILE A 120 -0.21 -6.43 4.26
CA ILE A 120 0.81 -5.59 3.62
C ILE A 120 1.03 -6.01 2.17
N LEU A 121 1.12 -7.32 1.90
CA LEU A 121 1.30 -7.85 0.55
C LEU A 121 0.15 -7.42 -0.38
N ASP A 122 -1.08 -7.51 0.10
CA ASP A 122 -2.29 -7.17 -0.65
C ASP A 122 -2.40 -5.65 -0.86
N GLU A 123 -2.26 -4.87 0.22
CA GLU A 123 -2.38 -3.41 0.20
C GLU A 123 -1.29 -2.73 -0.64
N LEU A 124 -0.07 -3.26 -0.58
CA LEU A 124 1.05 -2.78 -1.39
C LEU A 124 1.14 -3.48 -2.74
N ASN A 125 0.34 -4.51 -3.00
CA ASN A 125 0.41 -5.33 -4.20
C ASN A 125 1.84 -5.77 -4.55
N ILE A 126 2.45 -6.52 -3.63
CA ILE A 126 3.82 -7.04 -3.74
C ILE A 126 3.82 -8.56 -3.56
N LYS A 127 4.76 -9.29 -4.18
CA LYS A 127 4.81 -10.75 -4.06
C LYS A 127 5.42 -11.23 -2.76
N ARG A 128 6.38 -10.47 -2.22
CA ARG A 128 7.04 -10.80 -0.95
C ARG A 128 7.43 -9.55 -0.19
N MET A 129 7.54 -9.69 1.13
CA MET A 129 8.10 -8.67 2.01
C MET A 129 9.35 -9.21 2.68
N ILE A 130 10.33 -8.35 2.90
CA ILE A 130 11.53 -8.63 3.67
C ILE A 130 11.56 -7.62 4.80
N VAL A 131 11.65 -8.09 6.04
CA VAL A 131 11.78 -7.20 7.19
C VAL A 131 13.24 -7.18 7.64
N THR A 132 13.79 -5.99 7.85
CA THR A 132 15.16 -5.78 8.30
C THR A 132 15.22 -4.73 9.40
N THR A 133 16.33 -4.67 10.11
CA THR A 133 16.67 -3.52 10.98
C THR A 133 17.77 -2.67 10.37
N ASP A 134 18.38 -3.15 9.28
CA ASP A 134 19.46 -2.48 8.58
C ASP A 134 18.91 -1.63 7.42
N GLU A 135 19.03 -0.32 7.56
CA GLU A 135 18.61 0.63 6.52
C GLU A 135 19.55 0.63 5.32
N SER A 136 20.79 0.16 5.45
CA SER A 136 21.74 0.10 4.35
C SER A 136 21.28 -0.83 3.22
N GLU A 137 20.32 -1.73 3.45
CA GLU A 137 19.72 -2.54 2.38
C GLU A 137 18.92 -1.70 1.36
N LEU A 138 18.45 -0.53 1.78
CA LEU A 138 17.52 0.31 1.02
C LEU A 138 18.13 1.64 0.56
N VAL A 139 19.12 2.13 1.29
CA VAL A 139 19.70 3.45 1.06
C VAL A 139 21.22 3.41 1.05
N ASP A 140 21.78 4.27 0.21
CA ASP A 140 23.19 4.62 0.23
C ASP A 140 23.37 5.91 1.04
N PHE A 141 24.33 5.89 1.96
CA PHE A 141 24.71 7.07 2.72
C PHE A 141 25.75 7.86 1.95
N GLU A 142 25.48 9.13 1.75
CA GLU A 142 26.46 10.10 1.27
C GLU A 142 26.78 11.03 2.43
N ILE A 143 28.04 10.99 2.87
CA ILE A 143 28.52 11.80 3.99
C ILE A 143 29.16 13.06 3.44
N LYS A 144 28.73 14.22 3.94
CA LYS A 144 29.33 15.51 3.62
C LYS A 144 29.71 16.27 4.88
N PRO A 145 30.84 16.99 4.87
CA PRO A 145 31.13 17.93 5.95
C PRO A 145 30.15 19.11 5.89
N ASP A 146 29.68 19.59 7.06
CA ASP A 146 28.99 20.87 7.12
C ASP A 146 30.01 22.01 6.97
N LEU A 147 30.15 22.52 5.76
CA LEU A 147 31.10 23.58 5.44
C LEU A 147 30.82 24.89 6.19
N THR A 148 29.57 25.10 6.66
CA THR A 148 29.19 26.31 7.40
C THR A 148 29.75 26.31 8.81
N LEU A 149 29.84 25.14 9.44
CA LEU A 149 30.41 24.95 10.78
C LEU A 149 31.91 24.70 10.73
N LEU A 150 32.37 23.87 9.78
CA LEU A 150 33.77 23.46 9.68
C LEU A 150 34.67 24.50 9.03
N GLY A 151 34.12 25.35 8.15
CA GLY A 151 34.87 26.44 7.50
C GLY A 151 35.54 27.39 8.49
N PRO A 152 34.80 27.98 9.46
CA PRO A 152 35.37 28.83 10.50
C PRO A 152 36.34 28.11 11.45
N LYS A 153 36.11 26.83 11.74
CA LYS A 153 36.86 26.05 12.74
C LYS A 153 38.19 25.52 12.22
N TYR A 154 38.19 24.99 10.99
CA TYR A 154 39.34 24.28 10.42
C TYR A 154 39.92 24.93 9.17
N GLY A 155 39.22 25.87 8.51
CA GLY A 155 39.75 26.74 7.46
C GLY A 155 40.69 26.06 6.45
N ARG A 156 42.01 26.16 6.70
CA ARG A 156 43.07 25.60 5.84
C ARG A 156 43.11 24.06 5.82
N ASN A 157 42.62 23.40 6.86
CA ASN A 157 42.59 21.94 7.00
C ASN A 157 41.27 21.33 6.49
N LEU A 158 40.34 22.14 5.97
CA LEU A 158 39.03 21.66 5.51
C LEU A 158 39.14 20.67 4.35
N ALA A 159 40.08 20.89 3.43
CA ALA A 159 40.34 19.97 2.31
C ALA A 159 40.82 18.60 2.81
N GLU A 160 41.76 18.60 3.75
CA GLU A 160 42.27 17.38 4.40
C GLU A 160 41.16 16.61 5.12
N ILE A 161 40.29 17.31 5.86
CA ILE A 161 39.14 16.70 6.54
C ILE A 161 38.14 16.12 5.54
N THR A 162 37.85 16.84 4.46
CA THR A 162 36.88 16.40 3.43
C THR A 162 37.37 15.15 2.70
N ASP A 163 38.64 15.13 2.31
CA ASP A 163 39.25 13.97 1.63
C ASP A 163 39.33 12.76 2.57
N ALA A 164 39.69 12.98 3.83
CA ALA A 164 39.73 11.90 4.83
C ALA A 164 38.33 11.36 5.15
N LEU A 165 37.31 12.22 5.25
CA LEU A 165 35.93 11.84 5.50
C LEU A 165 35.35 11.01 4.34
N ALA A 166 35.73 11.33 3.09
CA ALA A 166 35.32 10.57 1.91
C ALA A 166 35.93 9.15 1.84
N GLY A 167 37.02 8.89 2.56
CA GLY A 167 37.67 7.58 2.64
C GLY A 167 37.13 6.67 3.75
N LEU A 168 36.28 7.18 4.64
CA LEU A 168 35.65 6.38 5.69
C LEU A 168 34.45 5.59 5.16
N ASP A 169 34.06 4.53 5.87
CA ASP A 169 32.82 3.81 5.57
C ASP A 169 31.61 4.71 5.89
N PRO A 170 30.81 5.11 4.88
CA PRO A 170 29.64 5.95 5.09
C PRO A 170 28.63 5.37 6.09
N GLN A 171 28.52 4.04 6.16
CA GLN A 171 27.59 3.36 7.07
C GLN A 171 28.04 3.47 8.52
N GLU A 172 29.33 3.30 8.79
CA GLU A 172 29.91 3.45 10.12
C GLU A 172 29.79 4.91 10.60
N VAL A 173 30.09 5.87 9.72
CA VAL A 173 29.95 7.31 10.02
C VAL A 173 28.50 7.68 10.33
N ALA A 174 27.55 7.24 9.49
CA ALA A 174 26.14 7.51 9.71
C ALA A 174 25.64 6.94 11.05
N SER A 175 26.07 5.72 11.42
CA SER A 175 25.73 5.08 12.69
C SER A 175 26.28 5.84 13.90
N ASN A 176 27.53 6.30 13.84
CA ASN A 176 28.16 7.08 14.89
C ASN A 176 27.46 8.44 15.08
N VAL A 177 27.21 9.17 13.99
CA VAL A 177 26.50 10.45 14.02
C VAL A 177 25.08 10.30 14.57
N LYS A 178 24.32 9.30 14.10
CA LYS A 178 22.95 9.02 14.61
C LYS A 178 22.91 8.61 16.08
N SER A 179 23.99 8.01 16.60
CA SER A 179 24.13 7.66 18.02
C SER A 179 24.72 8.79 18.87
N GLY A 180 24.96 9.97 18.28
CA GLY A 180 25.50 11.14 18.97
C GLY A 180 26.99 11.01 19.33
N LYS A 181 27.71 10.09 18.68
CA LYS A 181 29.14 9.89 18.90
C LYS A 181 29.97 10.76 17.96
N GLU A 182 31.07 11.27 18.48
CA GLU A 182 32.08 11.97 17.70
C GLU A 182 32.72 11.02 16.67
N VAL A 183 32.96 11.52 15.46
CA VAL A 183 33.58 10.75 14.36
C VAL A 183 35.03 11.22 14.22
N GLN A 184 35.97 10.29 14.39
CA GLN A 184 37.39 10.59 14.21
C GLN A 184 37.75 10.56 12.72
N VAL A 185 38.26 11.68 12.21
CA VAL A 185 38.70 11.87 10.83
C VAL A 185 40.16 12.35 10.85
N SER A 186 41.08 11.45 10.49
CA SER A 186 42.52 11.69 10.61
C SER A 186 42.94 12.07 12.03
N SER A 187 43.30 13.34 12.28
CA SER A 187 43.70 13.88 13.57
C SER A 187 42.62 14.75 14.22
N TYR A 188 41.42 14.81 13.63
CA TYR A 188 40.32 15.67 14.05
C TYR A 188 39.12 14.85 14.50
N GLY A 189 38.53 15.24 15.64
CA GLY A 189 37.22 14.76 16.05
C GLY A 189 36.13 15.70 15.54
N LEU A 190 35.21 15.16 14.74
CA LEU A 190 34.05 15.86 14.22
C LEU A 190 32.83 15.54 15.07
N LEU A 191 32.13 16.59 15.52
CA LEU A 191 30.88 16.44 16.23
C LEU A 191 29.75 15.99 15.26
N PRO A 192 28.70 15.31 15.76
CA PRO A 192 27.60 14.84 14.93
C PRO A 192 26.91 15.93 14.09
N ASP A 193 26.80 17.14 14.62
CA ASP A 193 26.22 18.30 13.94
C ASP A 193 27.13 18.91 12.86
N GLU A 194 28.42 18.59 12.88
CA GLU A 194 29.39 19.01 11.87
C GLU A 194 29.39 18.10 10.62
N ILE A 195 28.58 17.04 10.61
CA ILE A 195 28.48 16.06 9.54
C ILE A 195 27.05 16.01 9.00
N LEU A 196 26.90 16.26 7.70
CA LEU A 196 25.65 16.10 6.98
C LEU A 196 25.55 14.67 6.42
N ILE A 197 24.53 13.93 6.86
CA ILE A 197 24.16 12.64 6.28
C ILE A 197 23.09 12.88 5.22
N LEU A 198 23.42 12.61 3.97
CA LEU A 198 22.45 12.51 2.89
C LEU A 198 22.10 11.04 2.65
N THR A 199 20.83 10.79 2.37
CA THR A 199 20.32 9.43 2.19
C THR A 199 19.71 9.33 0.81
N ASN A 200 20.32 8.52 -0.05
CA ASN A 200 19.86 8.28 -1.41
C ASN A 200 19.28 6.87 -1.51
N ALA A 201 18.18 6.70 -2.23
CA ALA A 201 17.63 5.37 -2.49
C ALA A 201 18.62 4.53 -3.29
N LYS A 202 18.83 3.27 -2.89
CA LYS A 202 19.63 2.34 -3.68
C LYS A 202 19.00 2.13 -5.06
N THR A 203 19.84 1.92 -6.07
CA THR A 203 19.40 1.59 -7.42
C THR A 203 18.44 0.40 -7.40
N GLY A 204 17.31 0.52 -8.10
CA GLY A 204 16.27 -0.52 -8.13
C GLY A 204 15.23 -0.40 -7.01
N TYR A 205 15.37 0.57 -6.10
CA TYR A 205 14.39 0.85 -5.05
C TYR A 205 13.85 2.28 -5.12
N ALA A 206 12.57 2.42 -4.80
CA ALA A 206 11.98 3.68 -4.39
C ALA A 206 11.69 3.60 -2.89
N VAL A 207 12.04 4.65 -2.14
CA VAL A 207 11.99 4.62 -0.66
C VAL A 207 11.14 5.75 -0.07
N ALA A 208 10.53 5.46 1.07
CA ALA A 208 9.88 6.44 1.93
C ALA A 208 10.23 6.16 3.39
N GLU A 209 10.52 7.22 4.12
CA GLU A 209 10.91 7.18 5.52
C GLU A 209 9.96 8.03 6.36
N GLU A 210 9.56 7.52 7.52
CA GLU A 210 8.87 8.31 8.53
C GLU A 210 9.14 7.74 9.92
N SER A 211 9.50 8.60 10.86
CA SER A 211 9.66 8.24 12.27
C SER A 211 10.58 7.02 12.46
N GLY A 212 11.68 6.90 11.73
CA GLY A 212 12.63 5.78 11.85
C GLY A 212 12.18 4.44 11.26
N TYR A 213 11.01 4.40 10.60
CA TYR A 213 10.62 3.33 9.68
C TYR A 213 11.00 3.73 8.26
N LEU A 214 11.51 2.78 7.49
CA LEU A 214 11.89 3.00 6.09
C LEU A 214 11.31 1.84 5.26
N VAL A 215 10.56 2.17 4.22
CA VAL A 215 9.99 1.18 3.30
C VAL A 215 10.53 1.45 1.91
N GLY A 216 11.14 0.43 1.32
CA GLY A 216 11.57 0.47 -0.07
C GLY A 216 10.87 -0.58 -0.91
N VAL A 217 10.36 -0.16 -2.07
CA VAL A 217 9.70 -1.04 -3.05
C VAL A 217 10.59 -1.18 -4.27
N THR A 218 10.63 -2.37 -4.87
CA THR A 218 11.39 -2.58 -6.11
C THR A 218 10.79 -1.78 -7.26
N THR A 219 11.64 -1.13 -8.07
CA THR A 219 11.21 -0.36 -9.24
C THR A 219 11.31 -1.13 -10.55
N GLU A 220 12.08 -2.22 -10.57
CA GLU A 220 12.19 -3.09 -11.74
C GLU A 220 10.94 -3.96 -11.87
N ILE A 221 10.37 -3.99 -13.08
CA ILE A 221 9.16 -4.74 -13.39
C ILE A 221 9.54 -5.81 -14.40
N SER A 222 9.41 -7.08 -14.02
CA SER A 222 9.62 -8.20 -14.94
C SER A 222 8.49 -8.26 -15.98
N LYS A 223 8.69 -9.04 -17.05
CA LYS A 223 7.67 -9.22 -18.08
C LYS A 223 6.36 -9.77 -17.51
N GLU A 224 6.47 -10.77 -16.64
CA GLU A 224 5.34 -11.45 -16.01
C GLU A 224 4.57 -10.50 -15.08
N LEU A 225 5.29 -9.66 -14.32
CA LEU A 225 4.66 -8.64 -13.47
C LEU A 225 3.96 -7.57 -14.31
N ALA A 226 4.56 -7.16 -15.43
CA ALA A 226 3.94 -6.20 -16.34
C ALA A 226 2.65 -6.76 -16.97
N GLU A 227 2.66 -8.03 -17.38
CA GLU A 227 1.48 -8.73 -17.89
C GLU A 227 0.38 -8.81 -16.83
N GLU A 228 0.70 -9.19 -15.58
CA GLU A 228 -0.28 -9.21 -14.48
C GLU A 228 -0.83 -7.80 -14.14
N GLY A 229 0.03 -6.77 -14.22
CA GLY A 229 -0.40 -5.37 -14.06
C GLY A 229 -1.40 -4.94 -15.13
N LEU A 230 -1.14 -5.31 -16.38
CA LEU A 230 -2.01 -5.06 -17.52
C LEU A 230 -3.37 -5.75 -17.34
N VAL A 231 -3.40 -7.01 -16.89
CA VAL A 231 -4.64 -7.74 -16.56
C VAL A 231 -5.48 -6.96 -15.55
N ARG A 232 -4.85 -6.49 -14.46
CA ARG A 232 -5.56 -5.79 -13.38
C ARG A 232 -6.10 -4.44 -13.82
N GLU A 233 -5.39 -3.73 -14.69
CA GLU A 233 -5.93 -2.53 -15.31
C GLU A 233 -7.13 -2.86 -16.21
N LEU A 234 -7.07 -3.93 -17.02
CA LEU A 234 -8.19 -4.36 -17.87
C LEU A 234 -9.42 -4.74 -17.04
N VAL A 235 -9.25 -5.53 -15.98
CA VAL A 235 -10.32 -5.87 -15.02
C VAL A 235 -10.92 -4.60 -14.41
N HIS A 236 -10.08 -3.64 -14.01
CA HIS A 236 -10.55 -2.37 -13.46
C HIS A 236 -11.38 -1.56 -14.48
N ARG A 237 -11.00 -1.57 -15.76
CA ARG A 237 -11.79 -0.94 -16.83
C ARG A 237 -13.12 -1.63 -17.02
N LEU A 238 -13.14 -2.95 -17.14
CA LEU A 238 -14.37 -3.74 -17.26
C LEU A 238 -15.31 -3.49 -16.07
N GLN A 239 -14.79 -3.48 -14.84
CA GLN A 239 -15.59 -3.20 -13.65
C GLN A 239 -16.13 -1.76 -13.62
N THR A 240 -15.36 -0.81 -14.11
CA THR A 240 -15.83 0.56 -14.24
C THR A 240 -16.93 0.67 -15.31
N MET A 241 -16.76 0.00 -16.44
CA MET A 241 -17.76 -0.07 -17.50
C MET A 241 -19.06 -0.72 -17.02
N ARG A 242 -18.99 -1.80 -16.23
CA ARG A 242 -20.19 -2.42 -15.62
C ARG A 242 -21.00 -1.40 -14.82
N ARG A 243 -20.33 -0.61 -13.99
CA ARG A 243 -20.99 0.46 -13.22
C ARG A 243 -21.53 1.56 -14.11
N SER A 244 -20.76 2.02 -15.10
CA SER A 244 -21.20 3.06 -16.05
C SER A 244 -22.40 2.64 -16.90
N ALA A 245 -22.48 1.35 -17.25
CA ALA A 245 -23.61 0.76 -17.97
C ALA A 245 -24.84 0.49 -17.08
N GLY A 246 -24.76 0.77 -15.78
CA GLY A 246 -25.87 0.61 -14.83
C GLY A 246 -26.15 -0.84 -14.43
N PHE A 247 -25.15 -1.73 -14.51
CA PHE A 247 -25.31 -3.14 -14.11
C PHE A 247 -25.20 -3.30 -12.60
N ASP A 248 -25.90 -4.29 -12.06
CA ASP A 248 -25.80 -4.64 -10.65
C ASP A 248 -24.48 -5.38 -10.36
N ILE A 249 -24.02 -5.33 -9.11
CA ILE A 249 -22.76 -5.95 -8.69
C ILE A 249 -22.76 -7.47 -8.94
N ALA A 250 -23.93 -8.11 -8.82
CA ALA A 250 -24.11 -9.55 -9.01
C ALA A 250 -24.39 -9.96 -10.47
N ASP A 251 -24.49 -9.00 -11.41
CA ASP A 251 -24.80 -9.31 -12.79
C ASP A 251 -23.65 -10.01 -13.50
N TYR A 252 -23.97 -11.11 -14.17
CA TYR A 252 -23.07 -11.75 -15.12
C TYR A 252 -23.14 -11.03 -16.46
N ILE A 253 -22.01 -10.96 -17.16
CA ILE A 253 -21.90 -10.23 -18.44
C ILE A 253 -21.27 -11.09 -19.54
N GLU A 254 -21.50 -10.71 -20.79
CA GLU A 254 -20.69 -11.08 -21.94
C GLU A 254 -19.69 -9.95 -22.22
N THR A 255 -18.45 -10.30 -22.56
CA THR A 255 -17.38 -9.33 -22.80
C THR A 255 -16.73 -9.57 -24.14
N TYR A 256 -16.74 -8.55 -24.98
CA TYR A 256 -15.97 -8.50 -26.21
C TYR A 256 -14.74 -7.62 -26.04
N TYR A 257 -13.64 -8.00 -26.68
CA TYR A 257 -12.42 -7.20 -26.68
C TYR A 257 -11.74 -7.19 -28.04
N GLN A 258 -11.05 -6.09 -28.32
CA GLN A 258 -10.17 -5.93 -29.47
C GLN A 258 -8.91 -5.19 -29.01
N GLY A 259 -7.74 -5.63 -29.47
CA GLY A 259 -6.48 -4.99 -29.15
C GLY A 259 -5.31 -5.61 -29.90
N GLY A 260 -4.11 -5.08 -29.70
CA GLY A 260 -2.89 -5.65 -30.26
C GLY A 260 -2.54 -7.02 -29.67
N THR A 261 -1.46 -7.62 -30.18
CA THR A 261 -0.98 -8.96 -29.77
C THR A 261 -0.77 -9.10 -28.27
N THR A 262 -0.28 -8.05 -27.60
CA THR A 262 -0.10 -8.04 -26.14
C THR A 262 -1.43 -8.19 -25.40
N ILE A 263 -2.48 -7.49 -25.84
CA ILE A 263 -3.82 -7.60 -25.22
C ILE A 263 -4.40 -8.99 -25.48
N GLN A 264 -4.30 -9.50 -26.70
CA GLN A 264 -4.78 -10.84 -27.06
C GLN A 264 -4.12 -11.92 -26.20
N GLN A 265 -2.80 -11.88 -26.06
CA GLN A 265 -2.04 -12.83 -25.23
C GLN A 265 -2.52 -12.77 -23.77
N VAL A 266 -2.58 -11.57 -23.19
CA VAL A 266 -2.96 -11.37 -21.79
C VAL A 266 -4.41 -11.78 -21.51
N MET A 267 -5.36 -11.44 -22.39
CA MET A 267 -6.76 -11.83 -22.26
C MET A 267 -6.93 -13.36 -22.34
N THR A 268 -6.10 -14.03 -23.14
CA THR A 268 -6.12 -15.50 -23.29
C THR A 268 -5.48 -16.19 -22.08
N GLU A 269 -4.30 -15.74 -21.67
CA GLU A 269 -3.52 -16.34 -20.59
C GLU A 269 -4.22 -16.21 -19.23
N PHE A 270 -4.87 -15.07 -18.98
CA PHE A 270 -5.55 -14.77 -17.71
C PHE A 270 -7.08 -14.87 -17.79
N VAL A 271 -7.60 -15.59 -18.79
CA VAL A 271 -9.05 -15.72 -19.04
C VAL A 271 -9.85 -16.09 -17.79
N SER A 272 -9.37 -17.07 -17.01
CA SER A 272 -10.07 -17.55 -15.81
C SER A 272 -10.16 -16.46 -14.74
N TYR A 273 -9.06 -15.74 -14.51
CA TYR A 273 -9.00 -14.66 -13.54
C TYR A 273 -9.90 -13.50 -13.96
N ILE A 274 -9.79 -13.05 -15.21
CA ILE A 274 -10.61 -11.94 -15.72
C ILE A 274 -12.09 -12.28 -15.58
N LYS A 275 -12.53 -13.46 -16.05
CA LYS A 275 -13.93 -13.90 -15.96
C LYS A 275 -14.45 -13.93 -14.53
N GLN A 276 -13.65 -14.43 -13.60
CA GLN A 276 -14.02 -14.48 -12.19
C GLN A 276 -14.16 -13.07 -11.61
N GLU A 277 -13.18 -12.20 -11.84
CA GLU A 277 -13.18 -10.85 -11.29
C GLU A 277 -14.25 -9.96 -11.93
N THR A 278 -14.62 -10.18 -13.19
CA THR A 278 -15.61 -9.34 -13.91
C THR A 278 -16.99 -9.97 -14.01
N LEU A 279 -17.21 -11.16 -13.44
CA LEU A 279 -18.40 -12.00 -13.65
C LEU A 279 -18.73 -12.21 -15.15
N SER A 280 -17.70 -12.27 -16.00
CA SER A 280 -17.89 -12.49 -17.43
C SER A 280 -18.13 -13.98 -17.72
N LYS A 281 -19.24 -14.30 -18.37
CA LYS A 281 -19.55 -15.65 -18.86
C LYS A 281 -18.60 -16.08 -19.96
N GLU A 282 -18.23 -15.15 -20.84
CA GLU A 282 -17.34 -15.36 -21.98
C GLU A 282 -16.50 -14.11 -22.26
N LEU A 283 -15.28 -14.32 -22.75
CA LEU A 283 -14.41 -13.29 -23.33
C LEU A 283 -14.24 -13.62 -24.80
N ILE A 284 -14.73 -12.75 -25.67
CA ILE A 284 -14.77 -12.98 -27.12
C ILE A 284 -13.88 -11.95 -27.80
N GLU A 285 -12.92 -12.41 -28.58
CA GLU A 285 -12.14 -11.53 -29.44
C GLU A 285 -12.94 -11.18 -30.70
N GLY A 286 -13.06 -9.88 -30.99
CA GLY A 286 -13.68 -9.41 -32.22
C GLY A 286 -14.68 -8.27 -32.02
N ASP A 287 -15.41 -7.94 -33.07
CA ASP A 287 -16.42 -6.88 -33.04
C ASP A 287 -17.64 -7.30 -32.21
N PRO A 288 -18.10 -6.45 -31.27
CA PRO A 288 -19.31 -6.74 -30.52
C PRO A 288 -20.55 -6.64 -31.42
N PRO A 289 -21.57 -7.48 -31.22
CA PRO A 289 -22.89 -7.29 -31.80
C PRO A 289 -23.55 -5.98 -31.37
N ASP A 290 -24.64 -5.61 -32.04
CA ASP A 290 -25.44 -4.43 -31.65
C ASP A 290 -25.99 -4.55 -30.20
N GLY A 291 -26.00 -3.41 -29.50
CA GLY A 291 -26.54 -3.30 -28.15
C GLY A 291 -25.55 -3.61 -27.02
N PHE A 292 -24.26 -3.78 -27.31
CA PHE A 292 -23.21 -3.75 -26.30
C PHE A 292 -22.87 -2.32 -25.89
N TYR A 293 -22.52 -2.12 -24.63
CA TYR A 293 -21.92 -0.88 -24.16
C TYR A 293 -20.41 -0.92 -24.44
N VAL A 294 -19.94 -0.05 -25.35
CA VAL A 294 -18.58 -0.09 -25.90
C VAL A 294 -17.78 1.13 -25.44
N GLU A 295 -16.55 0.90 -24.97
CA GLU A 295 -15.59 1.95 -24.67
C GLU A 295 -14.22 1.64 -25.27
N LYS A 296 -13.50 2.70 -25.67
CA LYS A 296 -12.10 2.61 -26.11
C LYS A 296 -11.20 3.14 -25.00
N HIS A 297 -10.14 2.39 -24.72
CA HIS A 297 -9.18 2.72 -23.68
C HIS A 297 -7.75 2.63 -24.18
N LYS A 298 -6.87 3.38 -23.52
CA LYS A 298 -5.43 3.21 -23.61
C LYS A 298 -4.93 2.68 -22.27
N VAL A 299 -4.47 1.43 -22.26
CA VAL A 299 -4.00 0.74 -21.05
C VAL A 299 -2.51 0.45 -21.20
N ASP A 300 -1.70 1.13 -20.37
CA ASP A 300 -0.24 1.02 -20.33
C ASP A 300 0.42 1.08 -21.73
N GLY A 301 -0.06 2.02 -22.55
CA GLY A 301 0.43 2.26 -23.90
C GLY A 301 -0.30 1.49 -25.00
N ASN A 302 -1.07 0.46 -24.67
CA ASN A 302 -1.83 -0.36 -25.61
C ASN A 302 -3.23 0.18 -25.83
N GLU A 303 -3.67 0.28 -27.09
CA GLU A 303 -5.06 0.58 -27.42
C GLU A 303 -5.91 -0.69 -27.31
N VAL A 304 -7.04 -0.57 -26.62
CA VAL A 304 -8.00 -1.66 -26.43
C VAL A 304 -9.42 -1.13 -26.55
N THR A 305 -10.25 -1.83 -27.32
CA THR A 305 -11.70 -1.63 -27.32
C THR A 305 -12.30 -2.73 -26.46
N LEU A 306 -13.11 -2.35 -25.48
CA LEU A 306 -13.85 -3.26 -24.62
C LEU A 306 -15.34 -3.04 -24.82
N ALA A 307 -16.11 -4.11 -24.74
CA ALA A 307 -17.55 -4.06 -24.88
C ALA A 307 -18.22 -5.03 -23.90
N VAL A 308 -19.26 -4.56 -23.20
CA VAL A 308 -19.95 -5.34 -22.17
C VAL A 308 -21.46 -5.33 -22.38
N LYS A 309 -22.11 -6.45 -22.05
CA LYS A 309 -23.57 -6.61 -22.05
C LYS A 309 -23.98 -7.59 -20.96
N ARG A 310 -25.12 -7.36 -20.30
CA ARG A 310 -25.70 -8.25 -19.30
C ARG A 310 -26.35 -9.48 -19.93
#